data_AF-A0A9E7F4C7-F1
#
_entry.id   AF-A0A9E7F4C7-F1
#
_cell.length_a   1.000
_cell.length_b   1.000
_cell.length_c   1.000
_cell.angle_alpha   90.00
_cell.angle_beta   90.00
_cell.angle_gamma   90.00
#
_symmetry.space_group_name_H-M   'P 1'
#
loop_
_entity.id
_entity.type
_entity.pdbx_description
1 polymer ?
#
loop_
_entity_poly.entity_id
_entity_poly.type
_entity_poly.pdbx_seq_one_letter_code
_entity_poly.pdbx_strand_id
1 'polypeptide(L)'
;MQCDSAHCGIIDLLISTMLGHTISLLQHKWCCSLETNHGSVAPISFTSKLQYPKQQQLLVPNNGGVMSTTSFGSTIQCPKQLLVPNDHEELLYLKHKKNLMEARGLFYEAKTQFDVMLAIDLLQKLDIDYHFTDEIDAAIESLYNKRSNILCGETNNFVEVTLLFRLLRQARYPISSDVFHRFSDDGGEFMPSLTENIDGMISLFEASNLNTGENILRKANIFATDYLKSSMAYMEPDSVKCIQQTLDHPYHMSLQRYKARQYLKHQRREEGWKRVIQELARTDFVLIQSLHRKELNEITCWWKNLGLAQELRFARDQSVKWYTWSMTILPNPKFSNYRIALTKVISFIYLLDDIYDVSGSLDELHLFTKAINEWEISAIDSLPFYMRICYMALYNTTNEITQMVFKEHGWNPLNSLTRSWIALCNAFMVEAKWFAHSHVPMADDYMRNGTSSCGVPVVLMHIFFLLGQGLTHDNVNLMESYPKLISSPAKILRLWDDLGSAKDEKQNGFDGSYLECFMKENPYCSGQGARDHVMLMISKAWEELNRECFFYSSSFSQDFVLACLNMARMVKVMYTYDDEQKLPLLEECINLLLLGKV
;
A
#
# COMPACT_ATOMS: atom_id res chain seq x y z
N MET A 1 -8.18 48.06 41.11
CA MET A 1 -8.04 47.42 42.44
C MET A 1 -8.54 46.00 42.33
N GLN A 2 -7.95 44.95 42.86
CA GLN A 2 -6.59 44.61 43.30
C GLN A 2 -6.67 43.09 43.60
N CYS A 3 -5.55 42.38 43.43
CA CYS A 3 -5.30 40.96 43.62
C CYS A 3 -6.06 40.26 44.78
N ASP A 4 -6.34 38.95 44.66
CA ASP A 4 -5.40 37.98 45.22
C ASP A 4 -5.55 36.52 44.74
N SER A 5 -4.36 35.98 44.50
CA SER A 5 -3.97 34.64 44.09
C SER A 5 -3.88 33.69 45.29
N ALA A 6 -4.62 32.58 45.28
CA ALA A 6 -4.34 31.47 46.21
C ALA A 6 -4.99 30.12 45.84
N HIS A 7 -5.10 29.70 44.57
CA HIS A 7 -5.76 28.39 44.25
C HIS A 7 -4.99 27.51 43.22
N CYS A 8 -3.66 27.60 43.16
CA CYS A 8 -2.83 26.76 42.28
C CYS A 8 -1.80 25.87 43.01
N GLY A 9 -1.98 25.62 44.31
CA GLY A 9 -1.00 24.87 45.13
C GLY A 9 -1.44 23.51 45.69
N ILE A 10 -2.69 23.09 45.46
CA ILE A 10 -3.26 21.90 46.14
C ILE A 10 -3.61 20.76 45.17
N ILE A 11 -3.69 21.01 43.86
CA ILE A 11 -3.98 19.97 42.85
C ILE A 11 -2.71 19.25 42.39
N ASP A 12 -1.56 19.92 42.37
CA ASP A 12 -0.27 19.30 42.00
C ASP A 12 0.32 18.41 43.11
N LEU A 13 -0.09 18.61 44.37
CA LEU A 13 0.36 17.77 45.49
C LEU A 13 -0.43 16.45 45.59
N LEU A 14 -1.63 16.37 45.01
CA LEU A 14 -2.46 15.14 45.02
C LEU A 14 -2.16 14.20 43.84
N ILE A 15 -1.68 14.73 42.71
CA ILE A 15 -1.31 13.93 41.53
C ILE A 15 0.08 13.27 41.71
N SER A 16 1.00 13.90 42.44
CA SER A 16 2.32 13.31 42.72
C SER A 16 2.29 12.15 43.74
N THR A 17 1.30 12.10 44.65
CA THR A 17 1.17 11.00 45.63
C THR A 17 0.40 9.78 45.11
N MET A 18 -0.37 9.91 44.03
CA MET A 18 -1.10 8.78 43.42
C MET A 18 -0.30 8.04 42.34
N LEU A 19 0.71 8.67 41.73
CA LEU A 19 1.59 8.03 40.74
C LEU A 19 2.83 7.33 41.37
N GLY A 20 3.15 7.62 42.63
CA GLY A 20 4.26 6.99 43.36
C GLY A 20 3.93 5.63 44.01
N HIS A 21 2.65 5.31 44.24
CA HIS A 21 2.25 4.10 44.97
C HIS A 21 1.90 2.89 44.07
N THR A 22 1.79 3.07 42.75
CA THR A 22 1.47 1.96 41.82
C THR A 22 2.71 1.32 41.19
N ILE A 23 3.87 1.98 41.27
CA ILE A 23 5.15 1.47 40.71
C ILE A 23 5.98 0.70 41.76
N SER A 24 5.71 0.85 43.06
CA SER A 24 6.39 0.10 44.13
C SER A 24 5.77 -1.29 44.44
N LEU A 25 4.61 -1.62 43.88
CA LEU A 25 3.89 -2.88 44.18
C LEU A 25 4.09 -3.99 43.13
N LEU A 26 4.77 -3.71 42.03
CA LEU A 26 5.13 -4.70 41.00
C LEU A 26 6.60 -5.14 41.02
N GLN A 27 7.47 -4.46 41.78
CA GLN A 27 8.87 -4.90 41.98
C GLN A 27 9.10 -5.76 43.24
N HIS A 28 8.09 -5.93 44.12
CA HIS A 28 8.26 -6.65 45.38
C HIS A 28 7.77 -8.11 45.40
N LYS A 29 7.34 -8.66 44.25
CA LYS A 29 6.88 -10.07 44.11
C LYS A 29 7.83 -11.00 43.35
N TRP A 30 9.04 -10.55 43.01
CA TRP A 30 10.06 -11.36 42.32
C TRP A 30 11.39 -11.52 43.09
N CYS A 31 11.41 -11.24 44.40
CA CYS A 31 12.62 -11.36 45.24
C CYS A 31 12.38 -11.93 46.65
N CYS A 32 11.40 -12.82 46.84
CA CYS A 32 11.23 -13.54 48.10
C CYS A 32 10.80 -14.99 47.86
N SER A 33 11.78 -15.84 47.53
CA SER A 33 11.75 -17.28 47.81
C SER A 33 13.12 -17.85 47.49
N LEU A 34 14.12 -17.54 48.31
CA LEU A 34 15.39 -18.26 48.42
C LEU A 34 16.13 -17.69 49.62
N GLU A 35 15.93 -18.29 50.79
CA GLU A 35 16.92 -18.52 51.84
C GLU A 35 16.19 -19.06 53.09
N THR A 36 16.28 -20.38 53.29
CA THR A 36 16.91 -21.00 54.47
C THR A 36 16.78 -22.53 54.35
N ASN A 37 17.86 -23.21 54.00
CA ASN A 37 18.46 -24.18 54.91
C ASN A 37 19.80 -24.68 54.35
N HIS A 38 20.85 -24.40 55.11
CA HIS A 38 22.20 -24.90 54.92
C HIS A 38 22.26 -26.43 55.15
N GLY A 39 22.97 -27.11 54.26
CA GLY A 39 23.36 -28.51 54.40
C GLY A 39 24.46 -28.84 53.39
N SER A 40 25.69 -28.54 53.77
CA SER A 40 26.92 -28.75 53.00
C SER A 40 27.28 -30.24 52.82
N VAL A 41 27.37 -30.74 51.58
CA VAL A 41 28.22 -31.90 51.17
C VAL A 41 28.68 -31.72 49.70
N ALA A 42 29.92 -32.14 49.44
CA ALA A 42 30.83 -31.97 48.28
C ALA A 42 30.31 -32.40 46.87
N PRO A 43 31.00 -31.98 45.77
CA PRO A 43 30.53 -32.18 44.40
C PRO A 43 30.89 -33.58 43.86
N ILE A 44 29.91 -34.23 43.22
CA ILE A 44 30.11 -35.46 42.44
C ILE A 44 29.81 -35.14 40.97
N SER A 45 30.84 -35.30 40.14
CA SER A 45 30.75 -35.35 38.68
C SER A 45 30.04 -36.62 38.24
N PHE A 46 29.04 -36.53 37.37
CA PHE A 46 28.70 -37.61 36.46
C PHE A 46 28.37 -37.08 35.07
N THR A 47 29.26 -37.42 34.14
CA THR A 47 29.05 -37.48 32.71
C THR A 47 28.01 -38.55 32.37
N SER A 48 27.02 -38.23 31.53
CA SER A 48 26.32 -39.24 30.74
C SER A 48 26.08 -38.73 29.32
N LYS A 49 26.86 -39.28 28.40
CA LYS A 49 26.64 -39.30 26.96
C LYS A 49 25.33 -40.04 26.68
N LEU A 50 24.50 -39.50 25.79
CA LEU A 50 23.62 -40.31 24.95
C LEU A 50 23.69 -39.77 23.51
N GLN A 51 23.94 -40.71 22.60
CA GLN A 51 24.31 -40.53 21.20
C GLN A 51 23.09 -40.25 20.32
N TYR A 52 23.23 -39.33 19.38
CA TYR A 52 22.36 -39.24 18.20
C TYR A 52 22.74 -40.31 17.17
N PRO A 53 21.79 -40.94 16.45
CA PRO A 53 22.13 -41.86 15.38
C PRO A 53 22.74 -41.13 14.18
N LYS A 54 23.84 -41.68 13.67
CA LYS A 54 24.40 -41.37 12.35
C LYS A 54 23.38 -41.76 11.28
N GLN A 55 22.94 -40.81 10.45
CA GLN A 55 22.44 -41.11 9.12
C GLN A 55 23.55 -40.88 8.09
N GLN A 56 23.59 -41.81 7.14
CA GLN A 56 24.69 -42.07 6.22
C GLN A 56 24.85 -40.97 5.16
N GLN A 57 26.11 -40.74 4.78
CA GLN A 57 26.52 -39.99 3.61
C GLN A 57 25.93 -40.62 2.34
N LEU A 58 25.16 -39.83 1.60
CA LEU A 58 25.02 -39.99 0.16
C LEU A 58 25.53 -38.70 -0.49
N LEU A 59 26.59 -38.86 -1.28
CA LEU A 59 27.27 -37.83 -2.04
C LEU A 59 26.29 -37.14 -3.00
N VAL A 60 26.20 -35.81 -2.92
CA VAL A 60 25.65 -34.94 -3.98
C VAL A 60 26.73 -33.92 -4.33
N PRO A 61 27.02 -33.66 -5.63
CA PRO A 61 28.17 -32.88 -6.04
C PRO A 61 28.04 -31.41 -5.68
N ASN A 62 29.17 -30.81 -5.31
CA ASN A 62 29.40 -29.37 -5.30
C ASN A 62 28.96 -28.76 -6.64
N ASN A 63 27.88 -27.98 -6.64
CA ASN A 63 27.74 -26.82 -7.50
C ASN A 63 27.42 -25.64 -6.60
N GLY A 64 28.46 -24.84 -6.36
CA GLY A 64 28.36 -23.60 -5.61
C GLY A 64 27.52 -22.59 -6.36
N GLY A 65 26.51 -22.08 -5.67
CA GLY A 65 25.78 -20.87 -6.00
C GLY A 65 25.32 -20.29 -4.67
N VAL A 66 26.21 -19.55 -4.01
CA VAL A 66 25.86 -18.78 -2.81
C VAL A 66 24.82 -17.77 -3.26
N MET A 67 23.56 -18.00 -2.90
CA MET A 67 22.49 -17.02 -3.03
C MET A 67 22.91 -15.80 -2.21
N SER A 68 23.28 -14.72 -2.89
CA SER A 68 23.46 -13.43 -2.26
C SER A 68 22.08 -12.95 -1.82
N THR A 69 21.72 -13.23 -0.57
CA THR A 69 20.84 -12.33 0.16
C THR A 69 21.46 -10.96 0.01
N THR A 70 20.81 -10.04 -0.71
CA THR A 70 21.08 -8.61 -0.57
C THR A 70 20.65 -8.24 0.84
N SER A 71 21.51 -8.57 1.82
CA SER A 71 21.48 -7.96 3.12
C SER A 71 21.74 -6.48 2.82
N PHE A 72 20.68 -5.67 2.84
CA PHE A 72 20.82 -4.23 2.94
C PHE A 72 21.40 -3.96 4.32
N GLY A 73 22.72 -4.13 4.43
CA GLY A 73 23.51 -3.84 5.62
C GLY A 73 23.43 -2.34 5.87
N SER A 74 22.44 -1.94 6.67
CA SER A 74 22.31 -0.57 7.11
C SER A 74 22.72 -0.52 8.59
N THR A 75 23.96 -0.11 8.81
CA THR A 75 24.39 0.40 10.12
C THR A 75 23.72 1.77 10.31
N ILE A 76 22.39 1.79 10.44
CA ILE A 76 21.64 2.95 10.88
C ILE A 76 21.62 2.84 12.41
N GLN A 77 22.51 3.59 13.06
CA GLN A 77 22.51 3.76 14.50
C GLN A 77 21.21 4.47 14.91
N CYS A 78 20.55 3.96 15.95
CA CYS A 78 19.34 4.57 16.47
C CYS A 78 19.72 5.93 17.13
N PRO A 79 19.23 7.08 16.62
CA PRO A 79 19.69 8.37 17.13
C PRO A 79 19.14 8.63 18.53
N LYS A 80 20.01 9.00 19.47
CA LYS A 80 19.60 9.72 20.68
C LYS A 80 19.33 11.18 20.29
N GLN A 81 18.05 11.52 20.15
CA GLN A 81 17.40 12.85 20.13
C GLN A 81 18.09 14.09 19.50
N LEU A 82 17.23 14.85 18.80
CA LEU A 82 17.29 16.24 18.30
C LEU A 82 17.89 16.49 16.91
N LEU A 83 16.98 16.45 15.93
CA LEU A 83 17.06 17.13 14.63
C LEU A 83 16.91 18.65 14.83
N VAL A 84 18.03 19.38 14.74
CA VAL A 84 17.99 20.78 14.26
C VAL A 84 17.93 20.69 12.74
N PRO A 85 17.00 21.37 12.04
CA PRO A 85 17.05 21.46 10.59
C PRO A 85 18.42 21.99 10.19
N ASN A 86 19.14 21.25 9.35
CA ASN A 86 20.41 21.73 8.81
C ASN A 86 20.10 22.98 7.95
N ASP A 87 20.97 24.01 7.91
CA ASP A 87 20.71 25.28 7.18
C ASP A 87 20.21 25.06 5.74
N HIS A 88 20.61 23.96 5.11
CA HIS A 88 20.18 23.54 3.78
C HIS A 88 18.69 23.11 3.70
N GLU A 89 18.12 22.49 4.73
CA GLU A 89 16.70 22.06 4.76
C GLU A 89 15.78 23.30 4.88
N GLU A 90 16.20 24.31 5.65
CA GLU A 90 15.48 25.58 5.77
C GLU A 90 15.48 26.38 4.46
N LEU A 91 16.63 26.50 3.78
CA LEU A 91 16.70 27.13 2.46
C LEU A 91 15.82 26.41 1.42
N LEU A 92 15.79 25.08 1.46
CA LEU A 92 14.95 24.29 0.56
C LEU A 92 13.46 24.53 0.81
N TYR A 93 13.05 24.62 2.08
CA TYR A 93 11.67 24.93 2.46
C TYR A 93 11.25 26.33 1.99
N LEU A 94 12.12 27.34 2.16
CA LEU A 94 11.88 28.69 1.64
C LEU A 94 11.75 28.70 0.11
N LYS A 95 12.62 27.98 -0.60
CA LYS A 95 12.53 27.83 -2.06
C LYS A 95 11.22 27.17 -2.47
N HIS A 96 10.82 26.08 -1.79
CA HIS A 96 9.57 25.39 -2.04
C HIS A 96 8.36 26.32 -1.84
N LYS A 97 8.30 27.06 -0.73
CA LYS A 97 7.23 28.02 -0.44
C LYS A 97 7.13 29.11 -1.51
N LYS A 98 8.28 29.64 -1.98
CA LYS A 98 8.31 30.61 -3.08
C LYS A 98 7.73 30.01 -4.37
N ASN A 99 8.21 28.82 -4.76
CA ASN A 99 7.73 28.13 -5.97
C ASN A 99 6.23 27.83 -5.89
N LEU A 100 5.72 27.49 -4.70
CA LEU A 100 4.30 27.23 -4.47
C LEU A 100 3.45 28.49 -4.68
N MET A 101 3.88 29.64 -4.15
CA MET A 101 3.20 30.92 -4.37
C MET A 101 3.16 31.30 -5.86
N GLU A 102 4.28 31.12 -6.56
CA GLU A 102 4.39 31.41 -8.00
C GLU A 102 3.50 30.46 -8.82
N ALA A 103 3.46 29.18 -8.48
CA ALA A 103 2.60 28.19 -9.11
C ALA A 103 1.10 28.45 -8.87
N ARG A 104 0.70 28.98 -7.71
CA ARG A 104 -0.70 29.39 -7.46
C ARG A 104 -1.14 30.55 -8.35
N GLY A 105 -0.21 31.44 -8.73
CA GLY A 105 -0.47 32.52 -9.69
C GLY A 105 -0.98 32.01 -11.04
N LEU A 106 -0.60 30.79 -11.43
CA LEU A 106 -0.92 30.21 -12.74
C LEU A 106 -2.42 30.00 -12.97
N PHE A 107 -3.17 29.67 -11.94
CA PHE A 107 -4.64 29.51 -12.04
C PHE A 107 -5.34 30.84 -12.38
N TYR A 108 -4.73 31.97 -12.03
CA TYR A 108 -5.23 33.31 -12.37
C TYR A 108 -4.78 33.78 -13.77
N GLU A 109 -3.68 33.22 -14.29
CA GLU A 109 -3.12 33.56 -15.59
C GLU A 109 -3.62 32.69 -16.76
N ALA A 110 -4.29 31.57 -16.47
CA ALA A 110 -4.79 30.65 -17.47
C ALA A 110 -5.78 31.34 -18.44
N LYS A 111 -5.46 31.31 -19.73
CA LYS A 111 -6.19 32.08 -20.76
C LYS A 111 -7.42 31.34 -21.28
N THR A 112 -7.39 30.01 -21.27
CA THR A 112 -8.46 29.15 -21.79
C THR A 112 -8.83 28.05 -20.79
N GLN A 113 -10.00 27.43 -20.95
CA GLN A 113 -10.38 26.26 -20.14
C GLN A 113 -9.45 25.07 -20.42
N PHE A 114 -8.94 24.93 -21.65
CA PHE A 114 -7.97 23.90 -21.99
C PHE A 114 -6.63 24.10 -21.24
N ASP A 115 -6.15 25.33 -21.10
CA ASP A 115 -4.94 25.63 -20.31
C ASP A 115 -5.13 25.23 -18.83
N VAL A 116 -6.30 25.49 -18.26
CA VAL A 116 -6.64 25.06 -16.89
C VAL A 116 -6.61 23.54 -16.77
N MET A 117 -7.19 22.81 -17.72
CA MET A 117 -7.16 21.35 -17.73
C MET A 117 -5.73 20.81 -17.84
N LEU A 118 -4.89 21.40 -18.68
CA LEU A 118 -3.47 21.02 -18.79
C LEU A 118 -2.69 21.30 -17.50
N ALA A 119 -3.01 22.39 -16.79
CA ALA A 119 -2.38 22.71 -15.51
C ALA A 119 -2.76 21.70 -14.42
N ILE A 120 -4.05 21.37 -14.29
CA ILE A 120 -4.53 20.35 -13.35
C ILE A 120 -3.89 19.00 -13.69
N ASP A 121 -3.87 18.60 -14.97
CA ASP A 121 -3.25 17.36 -15.40
C ASP A 121 -1.77 17.29 -15.04
N LEU A 122 -1.02 18.38 -15.25
CA LEU A 122 0.40 18.42 -14.91
C LEU A 122 0.64 18.34 -13.39
N LEU A 123 -0.19 19.01 -12.59
CA LEU A 123 -0.12 18.94 -11.12
C LEU A 123 -0.36 17.51 -10.62
N GLN A 124 -1.38 16.84 -11.15
CA GLN A 124 -1.70 15.44 -10.81
C GLN A 124 -0.60 14.47 -11.29
N LYS A 125 -0.09 14.63 -12.52
CA LYS A 125 1.01 13.81 -13.06
C LYS A 125 2.30 13.96 -12.28
N LEU A 126 2.51 15.12 -11.64
CA LEU A 126 3.65 15.41 -10.80
C LEU A 126 3.42 15.11 -9.31
N ASP A 127 2.23 14.61 -8.95
CA ASP A 127 1.85 14.23 -7.58
C ASP A 127 2.00 15.39 -6.56
N ILE A 128 1.64 16.60 -6.98
CA ILE A 128 1.70 17.84 -6.15
C ILE A 128 0.37 18.60 -6.14
N ASP A 129 -0.68 18.01 -6.68
CA ASP A 129 -2.05 18.53 -6.70
C ASP A 129 -2.64 18.76 -5.31
N TYR A 130 -2.17 18.01 -4.30
CA TYR A 130 -2.58 18.17 -2.91
C TYR A 130 -2.25 19.55 -2.29
N HIS A 131 -1.39 20.35 -2.93
CA HIS A 131 -1.12 21.75 -2.54
C HIS A 131 -2.17 22.75 -3.08
N PHE A 132 -3.01 22.29 -4.01
CA PHE A 132 -3.93 23.10 -4.82
C PHE A 132 -5.36 22.56 -4.75
N THR A 133 -5.74 21.85 -3.69
CA THR A 133 -7.05 21.17 -3.59
C THR A 133 -8.19 22.16 -3.85
N ASP A 134 -8.19 23.32 -3.19
CA ASP A 134 -9.26 24.32 -3.34
C ASP A 134 -9.30 24.90 -4.77
N GLU A 135 -8.13 25.21 -5.35
CA GLU A 135 -8.04 25.74 -6.71
C GLU A 135 -8.48 24.71 -7.77
N ILE A 136 -8.12 23.43 -7.59
CA ILE A 136 -8.51 22.34 -8.47
C ILE A 136 -10.01 22.09 -8.34
N ASP A 137 -10.56 22.03 -7.14
CA ASP A 137 -11.99 21.78 -6.92
C ASP A 137 -12.84 22.88 -7.58
N ALA A 138 -12.48 24.16 -7.40
CA ALA A 138 -13.17 25.27 -8.04
C ALA A 138 -13.05 25.23 -9.57
N ALA A 139 -11.87 24.87 -10.10
CA ALA A 139 -11.65 24.75 -11.54
C ALA A 139 -12.45 23.61 -12.15
N ILE A 140 -12.48 22.44 -11.50
CA ILE A 140 -13.26 21.28 -11.93
C ILE A 140 -14.76 21.60 -11.91
N GLU A 141 -15.26 22.28 -10.87
CA GLU A 141 -16.65 22.72 -10.81
C GLU A 141 -17.01 23.65 -11.99
N SER A 142 -16.14 24.62 -12.29
CA SER A 142 -16.29 25.50 -13.47
C SER A 142 -16.32 24.70 -14.79
N LEU A 143 -15.41 23.72 -14.95
CA LEU A 143 -15.36 22.85 -16.12
C LEU A 143 -16.64 22.03 -16.26
N TYR A 144 -17.14 21.48 -15.16
CA TYR A 144 -18.39 20.72 -15.15
C TYR A 144 -19.57 21.57 -15.60
N ASN A 145 -19.69 22.79 -15.08
CA ASN A 145 -20.79 23.71 -15.41
C ASN A 145 -20.74 24.17 -16.88
N LYS A 146 -19.54 24.27 -17.47
CA LYS A 146 -19.33 24.67 -18.87
C LYS A 146 -19.22 23.50 -19.84
N ARG A 147 -19.28 22.25 -19.36
CA ARG A 147 -19.00 21.04 -20.15
C ARG A 147 -19.79 20.96 -21.45
N SER A 148 -21.07 21.36 -21.45
CA SER A 148 -21.89 21.32 -22.65
C SER A 148 -21.35 22.24 -23.74
N ASN A 149 -20.83 23.43 -23.38
CA ASN A 149 -20.23 24.34 -24.35
C ASN A 149 -18.92 23.77 -24.91
N ILE A 150 -18.12 23.11 -24.06
CA ILE A 150 -16.86 22.47 -24.47
C ILE A 150 -17.15 21.29 -25.41
N LEU A 151 -18.15 20.48 -25.08
CA LEU A 151 -18.54 19.32 -25.88
C LEU A 151 -19.32 19.71 -27.15
N CYS A 152 -20.03 20.84 -27.18
CA CYS A 152 -20.79 21.28 -28.36
C CYS A 152 -20.01 22.24 -29.28
N GLY A 153 -18.78 22.62 -28.94
CA GLY A 153 -17.95 23.50 -29.77
C GLY A 153 -17.53 22.88 -31.11
N GLU A 154 -17.24 23.73 -32.11
CA GLU A 154 -16.74 23.32 -33.44
C GLU A 154 -15.35 22.67 -33.39
N THR A 155 -14.63 22.81 -32.28
CA THR A 155 -13.32 22.20 -32.08
C THR A 155 -13.47 20.73 -31.71
N ASN A 156 -13.33 19.85 -32.70
CA ASN A 156 -13.11 18.40 -32.52
C ASN A 156 -11.73 18.09 -31.91
N ASN A 157 -11.26 18.88 -30.93
CA ASN A 157 -10.00 18.62 -30.27
C ASN A 157 -10.14 17.37 -29.39
N PHE A 158 -9.68 16.25 -29.93
CA PHE A 158 -9.76 14.93 -29.31
C PHE A 158 -9.06 14.88 -27.94
N VAL A 159 -7.95 15.60 -27.77
CA VAL A 159 -7.22 15.69 -26.49
C VAL A 159 -8.05 16.44 -25.45
N GLU A 160 -8.74 17.51 -25.85
CA GLU A 160 -9.57 18.29 -24.93
C GLU A 160 -10.75 17.46 -24.38
N VAL A 161 -11.44 16.70 -25.23
CA VAL A 161 -12.57 15.86 -24.81
C VAL A 161 -12.13 14.71 -23.91
N THR A 162 -11.06 14.00 -24.28
CA THR A 162 -10.51 12.89 -23.48
C THR A 162 -10.02 13.38 -22.11
N LEU A 163 -9.36 14.54 -22.06
CA LEU A 163 -8.88 15.15 -20.82
C LEU A 163 -10.03 15.62 -19.93
N LEU A 164 -11.02 16.32 -20.50
CA LEU A 164 -12.22 16.75 -19.77
C LEU A 164 -12.95 15.55 -19.14
N PHE A 165 -13.15 14.48 -19.93
CA PHE A 165 -13.75 13.24 -19.45
C PHE A 165 -12.99 12.67 -18.24
N ARG A 166 -11.66 12.55 -18.36
CA ARG A 166 -10.83 11.98 -17.30
C ARG A 166 -10.87 12.83 -16.03
N LEU A 167 -10.67 14.14 -16.14
CA LEU A 167 -10.64 15.06 -15.00
C LEU A 167 -11.98 15.09 -14.26
N LEU A 168 -13.10 15.20 -14.98
CA LEU A 168 -14.43 15.19 -14.38
C LEU A 168 -14.72 13.85 -13.69
N ARG A 169 -14.38 12.73 -14.33
CA ARG A 169 -14.62 11.40 -13.76
C ARG A 169 -13.76 11.14 -12.51
N GLN A 170 -12.49 11.53 -12.51
CA GLN A 170 -11.61 11.41 -11.33
C GLN A 170 -12.13 12.23 -10.16
N ALA A 171 -12.68 13.42 -10.44
CA ALA A 171 -13.32 14.28 -9.45
C ALA A 171 -14.78 13.88 -9.13
N ARG A 172 -15.26 12.72 -9.61
CA ARG A 172 -16.59 12.16 -9.34
C ARG A 172 -17.76 12.99 -9.87
N TYR A 173 -17.51 13.86 -10.84
CA TYR A 173 -18.56 14.57 -11.55
C TYR A 173 -19.22 13.65 -12.59
N PRO A 174 -20.57 13.67 -12.71
CA PRO A 174 -21.27 12.82 -13.67
C PRO A 174 -20.89 13.15 -15.11
N ILE A 175 -20.24 12.21 -15.81
CA ILE A 175 -19.96 12.30 -17.24
C ILE A 175 -20.13 10.94 -17.91
N SER A 176 -20.98 10.91 -18.95
CA SER A 176 -21.22 9.70 -19.74
C SER A 176 -20.02 9.41 -20.64
N SER A 177 -19.68 8.12 -20.80
CA SER A 177 -18.72 7.68 -21.81
C SER A 177 -19.21 7.89 -23.25
N ASP A 178 -20.50 8.20 -23.44
CA ASP A 178 -21.09 8.45 -24.76
C ASP A 178 -20.48 9.65 -25.47
N VAL A 179 -19.76 10.53 -24.74
CA VAL A 179 -18.96 11.60 -25.33
C VAL A 179 -17.96 11.09 -26.37
N PHE A 180 -17.58 9.81 -26.32
CA PHE A 180 -16.66 9.20 -27.28
C PHE A 180 -17.34 8.74 -28.58
N HIS A 181 -18.67 8.65 -28.65
CA HIS A 181 -19.36 8.22 -29.88
C HIS A 181 -19.14 9.16 -31.07
N ARG A 182 -18.84 10.44 -30.82
CA ARG A 182 -18.45 11.40 -31.87
C ARG A 182 -17.15 11.05 -32.59
N PHE A 183 -16.36 10.15 -31.99
CA PHE A 183 -15.11 9.65 -32.53
C PHE A 183 -15.30 8.25 -33.14
N SER A 184 -16.53 7.78 -33.24
CA SER A 184 -16.89 6.51 -33.85
C SER A 184 -17.59 6.72 -35.19
N ASP A 185 -17.48 5.72 -36.08
CA ASP A 185 -18.29 5.63 -37.29
C ASP A 185 -19.72 5.13 -37.00
N ASP A 186 -20.55 5.02 -38.05
CA ASP A 186 -21.93 4.52 -37.96
C ASP A 186 -22.01 3.07 -37.45
N GLY A 187 -20.91 2.31 -37.54
CA GLY A 187 -20.77 0.96 -36.99
C GLY A 187 -20.41 0.93 -35.50
N GLY A 188 -20.10 2.09 -34.90
CA GLY A 188 -19.66 2.20 -33.52
C GLY A 188 -18.22 1.76 -33.29
N GLU A 189 -17.38 1.80 -34.33
CA GLU A 189 -15.93 1.60 -34.26
C GLU A 189 -15.20 2.95 -34.30
N PHE A 190 -14.08 3.07 -33.60
CA PHE A 190 -13.32 4.32 -33.57
C PHE A 190 -12.74 4.65 -34.95
N MET A 191 -12.92 5.90 -35.39
CA MET A 191 -12.49 6.34 -36.72
C MET A 191 -10.97 6.23 -36.89
N PRO A 192 -10.48 5.59 -37.98
CA PRO A 192 -9.04 5.48 -38.23
C PRO A 192 -8.33 6.83 -38.35
N SER A 193 -9.00 7.91 -38.75
CA SER A 193 -8.42 9.26 -38.84
C SER A 193 -7.89 9.79 -37.51
N LEU A 194 -8.35 9.28 -36.36
CA LEU A 194 -7.85 9.68 -35.04
C LEU A 194 -6.38 9.29 -34.82
N THR A 195 -5.91 8.29 -35.57
CA THR A 195 -4.55 7.76 -35.51
C THR A 195 -3.49 8.73 -36.05
N GLU A 196 -3.88 9.89 -36.58
CA GLU A 196 -2.94 10.94 -37.00
C GLU A 196 -2.33 11.69 -35.80
N ASN A 197 -2.91 11.59 -34.61
CA ASN A 197 -2.48 12.31 -33.41
C ASN A 197 -2.13 11.36 -32.26
N ILE A 198 -0.82 11.15 -32.04
CA ILE A 198 -0.29 10.31 -30.96
C ILE A 198 -0.69 10.79 -29.56
N ASP A 199 -0.63 12.10 -29.28
CA ASP A 199 -1.01 12.65 -27.97
C ASP A 199 -2.49 12.42 -27.69
N GLY A 200 -3.30 12.50 -28.74
CA GLY A 200 -4.68 12.06 -28.75
C GLY A 200 -4.85 10.62 -28.30
N MET A 201 -4.11 9.70 -28.92
CA MET A 201 -4.17 8.27 -28.61
C MET A 201 -3.70 7.94 -27.19
N ILE A 202 -2.64 8.60 -26.71
CA ILE A 202 -2.19 8.51 -25.32
C ILE A 202 -3.31 8.98 -24.38
N SER A 203 -3.95 10.11 -24.68
CA SER A 203 -5.04 10.65 -23.85
C SER A 203 -6.26 9.74 -23.85
N LEU A 204 -6.63 9.14 -24.99
CA LEU A 204 -7.70 8.15 -25.08
C LEU A 204 -7.38 6.89 -24.27
N PHE A 205 -6.15 6.38 -24.39
CA PHE A 205 -5.68 5.25 -23.61
C PHE A 205 -5.80 5.54 -22.11
N GLU A 206 -5.29 6.67 -21.64
CA GLU A 206 -5.38 7.05 -20.22
C GLU A 206 -6.84 7.22 -19.75
N ALA A 207 -7.70 7.85 -20.55
CA ALA A 207 -9.13 7.99 -20.24
C ALA A 207 -9.85 6.63 -20.17
N SER A 208 -9.51 5.71 -21.08
CA SER A 208 -10.12 4.37 -21.14
C SER A 208 -9.83 3.51 -19.91
N ASN A 209 -8.74 3.76 -19.19
CA ASN A 209 -8.40 3.05 -17.95
C ASN A 209 -9.33 3.41 -16.76
N LEU A 210 -10.17 4.44 -16.90
CA LEU A 210 -11.22 4.79 -15.94
C LEU A 210 -12.54 4.02 -16.18
N ASN A 211 -12.46 2.93 -16.96
CA ASN A 211 -13.62 2.12 -17.29
C ASN A 211 -14.31 1.56 -16.04
N THR A 212 -15.64 1.62 -16.02
CA THR A 212 -16.48 1.05 -14.97
C THR A 212 -17.36 -0.11 -15.46
N GLY A 213 -17.02 -0.67 -16.62
CA GLY A 213 -17.78 -1.72 -17.32
C GLY A 213 -18.47 -1.23 -18.61
N GLU A 214 -18.13 -0.02 -19.07
CA GLU A 214 -18.66 0.62 -20.27
C GLU A 214 -17.97 0.05 -21.53
N ASN A 215 -18.78 -0.47 -22.47
CA ASN A 215 -18.26 -1.13 -23.67
C ASN A 215 -17.43 -0.17 -24.55
N ILE A 216 -17.83 1.09 -24.68
CA ILE A 216 -17.12 2.09 -25.49
C ILE A 216 -15.71 2.37 -24.96
N LEU A 217 -15.51 2.38 -23.63
CA LEU A 217 -14.17 2.56 -23.05
C LEU A 217 -13.30 1.33 -23.23
N ARG A 218 -13.89 0.13 -23.21
CA ARG A 218 -13.16 -1.10 -23.56
C ARG A 218 -12.69 -1.08 -25.02
N LYS A 219 -13.57 -0.70 -25.95
CA LYS A 219 -13.20 -0.50 -27.36
C LYS A 219 -12.12 0.57 -27.52
N ALA A 220 -12.26 1.69 -26.81
CA ALA A 220 -11.28 2.77 -26.82
C ALA A 220 -9.90 2.31 -26.35
N ASN A 221 -9.84 1.49 -25.30
CA ASN A 221 -8.60 0.94 -24.78
C ASN A 221 -7.90 0.04 -25.80
N ILE A 222 -8.65 -0.87 -26.45
CA ILE A 222 -8.13 -1.77 -27.48
C ILE A 222 -7.60 -0.96 -28.66
N PHE A 223 -8.43 -0.06 -29.20
CA PHE A 223 -8.09 0.79 -30.35
C PHE A 223 -6.82 1.62 -30.09
N ALA A 224 -6.76 2.32 -28.95
CA ALA A 224 -5.60 3.14 -28.60
C ALA A 224 -4.35 2.27 -28.36
N THR A 225 -4.49 1.12 -27.71
CA THR A 225 -3.37 0.19 -27.45
C THR A 225 -2.77 -0.35 -28.75
N ASP A 226 -3.61 -0.82 -29.67
CA ASP A 226 -3.17 -1.42 -30.93
C ASP A 226 -2.45 -0.39 -31.81
N TYR A 227 -3.01 0.82 -31.90
CA TYR A 227 -2.35 1.92 -32.60
C TYR A 227 -1.02 2.28 -31.95
N LEU A 228 -0.99 2.52 -30.62
CA LEU A 228 0.23 2.91 -29.92
C LEU A 228 1.33 1.87 -30.14
N LYS A 229 1.00 0.57 -30.05
CA LYS A 229 1.94 -0.52 -30.34
C LYS A 229 2.47 -0.51 -31.77
N SER A 230 1.60 -0.33 -32.75
CA SER A 230 2.01 -0.29 -34.16
C SER A 230 2.83 0.96 -34.50
N SER A 231 2.51 2.08 -33.86
CA SER A 231 3.20 3.36 -34.10
C SER A 231 4.66 3.36 -33.66
N MET A 232 5.02 2.54 -32.66
CA MET A 232 6.38 2.42 -32.14
C MET A 232 7.41 2.00 -33.22
N ALA A 233 6.99 1.28 -34.26
CA ALA A 233 7.88 0.84 -35.34
C ALA A 233 8.46 2.00 -36.18
N TYR A 234 7.86 3.19 -36.10
CA TYR A 234 8.18 4.34 -36.94
C TYR A 234 8.66 5.57 -36.15
N MET A 235 8.98 5.40 -34.87
CA MET A 235 9.29 6.50 -33.94
C MET A 235 10.72 6.44 -33.43
N GLU A 236 11.21 7.61 -33.01
CA GLU A 236 12.51 7.73 -32.35
C GLU A 236 12.54 6.95 -31.03
N PRO A 237 13.71 6.41 -30.61
CA PRO A 237 13.82 5.54 -29.43
C PRO A 237 13.25 6.14 -28.13
N ASP A 238 13.41 7.44 -27.91
CA ASP A 238 12.89 8.13 -26.71
C ASP A 238 11.35 8.14 -26.69
N SER A 239 10.72 8.35 -27.86
CA SER A 239 9.26 8.31 -28.01
C SER A 239 8.72 6.89 -27.83
N VAL A 240 9.40 5.89 -28.40
CA VAL A 240 9.07 4.46 -28.20
C VAL A 240 9.08 4.12 -26.71
N LYS A 241 10.12 4.55 -25.99
CA LYS A 241 10.21 4.33 -24.54
C LYS A 241 9.05 4.99 -23.79
N CYS A 242 8.67 6.21 -24.16
CA CYS A 242 7.54 6.91 -23.54
C CYS A 242 6.20 6.20 -23.77
N ILE A 243 5.95 5.71 -24.98
CA ILE A 243 4.74 4.95 -25.32
C ILE A 243 4.71 3.63 -24.55
N GLN A 244 5.82 2.89 -24.56
CA GLN A 244 5.94 1.63 -23.82
C GLN A 244 5.67 1.84 -22.33
N GLN A 245 6.27 2.87 -21.71
CA GLN A 245 6.01 3.24 -20.31
C GLN A 245 4.56 3.65 -20.05
N THR A 246 3.88 4.26 -21.01
CA THR A 246 2.46 4.61 -20.90
C THR A 246 1.60 3.35 -20.91
N LEU A 247 1.84 2.44 -21.85
CA LEU A 247 1.10 1.17 -21.97
C LEU A 247 1.34 0.25 -20.77
N ASP A 248 2.57 0.16 -20.27
CA ASP A 248 2.92 -0.71 -19.15
C ASP A 248 2.44 -0.14 -17.80
N HIS A 249 2.37 1.18 -17.69
CA HIS A 249 2.04 1.91 -16.47
C HIS A 249 1.07 3.06 -16.74
N PRO A 250 -0.23 2.78 -17.02
CA PRO A 250 -1.24 3.84 -17.16
C PRO A 250 -1.32 4.67 -15.88
N TYR A 251 -1.48 5.99 -15.99
CA TYR A 251 -1.50 6.89 -14.83
C TYR A 251 -2.58 6.51 -13.81
N HIS A 252 -3.77 6.14 -14.26
CA HIS A 252 -4.86 5.77 -13.34
C HIS A 252 -4.57 4.50 -12.54
N MET A 253 -3.79 3.57 -13.09
CA MET A 253 -3.49 2.26 -12.50
C MET A 253 -2.08 2.19 -11.88
N SER A 254 -1.34 3.31 -11.87
CA SER A 254 0.04 3.37 -11.40
C SER A 254 0.21 4.35 -10.24
N LEU A 255 1.28 4.17 -9.47
CA LEU A 255 1.64 5.08 -8.38
C LEU A 255 2.08 6.43 -8.95
N GLN A 256 1.36 7.50 -8.59
CA GLN A 256 1.59 8.83 -9.15
C GLN A 256 2.99 9.35 -8.87
N ARG A 257 3.48 9.24 -7.62
CA ARG A 257 4.83 9.71 -7.26
C ARG A 257 5.96 9.00 -8.03
N TYR A 258 5.81 7.70 -8.29
CA TYR A 258 6.76 6.94 -9.12
C TYR A 258 6.75 7.44 -10.57
N LYS A 259 5.56 7.62 -11.16
CA LYS A 259 5.38 8.19 -12.50
C LYS A 259 5.91 9.63 -12.59
N ALA A 260 5.64 10.46 -11.59
CA ALA A 260 6.11 11.83 -11.48
C ALA A 260 7.64 11.90 -11.51
N ARG A 261 8.32 11.01 -10.76
CA ARG A 261 9.78 10.96 -10.74
C ARG A 261 10.36 10.51 -12.08
N GLN A 262 9.75 9.51 -12.73
CA GLN A 262 10.15 9.12 -14.08
C GLN A 262 9.94 10.25 -15.10
N TYR A 263 8.83 10.98 -15.00
CA TYR A 263 8.53 12.14 -15.83
C TYR A 263 9.58 13.24 -15.64
N LEU A 264 9.92 13.60 -14.39
CA LEU A 264 10.94 14.61 -14.08
C LEU A 264 12.35 14.25 -14.55
N LYS A 265 12.66 12.95 -14.70
CA LYS A 265 13.99 12.46 -15.14
C LYS A 265 14.20 12.60 -16.65
N HIS A 266 13.14 12.46 -17.46
CA HIS A 266 13.26 12.38 -18.93
C HIS A 266 12.77 13.65 -19.66
N GLN A 267 12.12 14.58 -18.97
CA GLN A 267 11.60 15.81 -19.57
C GLN A 267 12.69 16.83 -19.94
N ARG A 268 12.54 17.45 -21.11
CA ARG A 268 13.32 18.63 -21.51
C ARG A 268 12.97 19.82 -20.61
N ARG A 269 13.84 20.85 -20.59
CA ARG A 269 13.52 22.12 -19.92
C ARG A 269 12.28 22.72 -20.57
N GLU A 270 11.15 22.66 -19.88
CA GLU A 270 9.93 23.34 -20.26
C GLU A 270 10.06 24.86 -20.04
N GLU A 271 9.24 25.64 -20.74
CA GLU A 271 9.17 27.10 -20.62
C GLU A 271 7.87 27.55 -19.93
N GLY A 272 7.85 28.82 -19.48
CA GLY A 272 6.68 29.43 -18.87
C GLY A 272 6.18 28.73 -17.60
N TRP A 273 4.86 28.61 -17.46
CA TRP A 273 4.19 28.08 -16.27
C TRP A 273 4.55 26.64 -15.94
N LYS A 274 4.79 25.81 -16.97
CA LYS A 274 5.20 24.41 -16.80
C LYS A 274 6.53 24.29 -16.04
N ARG A 275 7.47 25.21 -16.30
CA ARG A 275 8.76 25.26 -15.59
C ARG A 275 8.58 25.52 -14.10
N VAL A 276 7.67 26.42 -13.73
CA VAL A 276 7.37 26.77 -12.33
C VAL A 276 6.83 25.55 -11.60
N ILE A 277 5.86 24.84 -12.20
CA ILE A 277 5.30 23.60 -11.63
C ILE A 277 6.36 22.50 -11.50
N GLN A 278 7.22 22.31 -12.50
CA GLN A 278 8.31 21.33 -12.42
C GLN A 278 9.32 21.66 -11.31
N GLU A 279 9.68 22.94 -11.13
CA GLU A 279 10.58 23.35 -10.04
C GLU A 279 9.92 23.18 -8.66
N LEU A 280 8.61 23.44 -8.54
CA LEU A 280 7.85 23.12 -7.34
C LEU A 280 7.94 21.61 -7.05
N ALA A 281 7.60 20.76 -8.02
CA ALA A 281 7.64 19.31 -7.89
C ALA A 281 9.03 18.78 -7.48
N ARG A 282 10.12 19.33 -8.04
CA ARG A 282 11.48 18.95 -7.64
C ARG A 282 11.76 19.27 -6.17
N THR A 283 11.41 20.48 -5.72
CA THR A 283 11.61 20.86 -4.31
C THR A 283 10.73 20.05 -3.36
N ASP A 284 9.48 19.80 -3.75
CA ASP A 284 8.52 19.01 -2.99
C ASP A 284 9.02 17.58 -2.77
N PHE A 285 9.50 16.95 -3.84
CA PHE A 285 10.02 15.58 -3.81
C PHE A 285 11.17 15.43 -2.81
N VAL A 286 12.12 16.39 -2.77
CA VAL A 286 13.25 16.34 -1.83
C VAL A 286 12.77 16.42 -0.38
N LEU A 287 11.78 17.28 -0.09
CA LEU A 287 11.22 17.42 1.26
C LEU A 287 10.49 16.15 1.69
N ILE A 288 9.66 15.59 0.82
CA ILE A 288 8.94 14.33 1.06
C ILE A 288 9.90 13.16 1.25
N GLN A 289 10.93 13.05 0.41
CA GLN A 289 11.94 12.01 0.54
C GLN A 289 12.67 12.10 1.89
N SER A 290 12.99 13.32 2.35
CA SER A 290 13.56 13.55 3.69
C SER A 290 12.63 13.05 4.79
N LEU A 291 11.34 13.38 4.71
CA LEU A 291 10.31 12.90 5.64
C LEU A 291 10.25 11.37 5.67
N HIS A 292 10.19 10.72 4.50
CA HIS A 292 10.11 9.27 4.41
C HIS A 292 11.35 8.54 4.97
N ARG A 293 12.54 9.15 4.86
CA ARG A 293 13.75 8.61 5.50
C ARG A 293 13.69 8.71 7.03
N LYS A 294 13.12 9.79 7.57
CA LYS A 294 12.89 9.93 9.02
C LYS A 294 11.91 8.87 9.52
N GLU A 295 10.80 8.67 8.80
CA GLU A 295 9.79 7.62 9.08
C GLU A 295 10.42 6.21 9.05
N LEU A 296 11.17 5.88 7.99
CA LEU A 296 11.83 4.57 7.87
C LEU A 296 12.85 4.30 8.99
N ASN A 297 13.59 5.32 9.44
CA ASN A 297 14.51 5.18 10.56
C ASN A 297 13.76 4.84 11.85
N GLU A 298 12.62 5.49 12.11
CA GLU A 298 11.78 5.21 13.28
C GLU A 298 11.25 3.77 13.25
N ILE A 299 10.72 3.33 12.11
CA ILE A 299 10.23 1.96 11.90
C ILE A 299 11.36 0.95 12.11
N THR A 300 12.55 1.24 11.59
CA THR A 300 13.72 0.35 11.74
C THR A 300 14.14 0.24 13.21
N CYS A 301 14.12 1.35 13.96
CA CYS A 301 14.39 1.32 15.40
C CYS A 301 13.31 0.55 16.16
N TRP A 302 12.03 0.79 15.86
CA TRP A 302 10.91 0.05 16.45
C TRP A 302 11.04 -1.46 16.23
N TRP A 303 11.27 -1.88 14.99
CA TRP A 303 11.41 -3.29 14.63
C TRP A 303 12.60 -3.96 15.35
N LYS A 304 13.76 -3.28 15.40
CA LYS A 304 14.92 -3.76 16.16
C LYS A 304 14.63 -3.90 17.65
N ASN A 305 13.90 -2.95 18.24
CA ASN A 305 13.57 -2.95 19.67
C ASN A 305 12.58 -4.08 20.06
N LEU A 306 11.73 -4.53 19.13
CA LEU A 306 10.87 -5.69 19.37
C LEU A 306 11.65 -7.00 19.53
N GLY A 307 12.87 -7.09 18.98
CA GLY A 307 13.70 -8.29 19.03
C GLY A 307 13.16 -9.48 18.19
N LEU A 308 12.03 -9.32 17.52
CA LEU A 308 11.34 -10.39 16.78
C LEU A 308 12.21 -11.02 15.70
N ALA A 309 13.03 -10.24 14.98
CA ALA A 309 13.91 -10.77 13.93
C ALA A 309 14.97 -11.76 14.47
N GLN A 310 15.38 -11.62 15.74
CA GLN A 310 16.36 -12.53 16.36
C GLN A 310 15.72 -13.83 16.84
N GLU A 311 14.48 -13.74 17.33
CA GLU A 311 13.69 -14.85 17.85
C GLU A 311 13.03 -15.66 16.72
N LEU A 312 12.55 -14.98 15.68
CA LEU A 312 11.80 -15.53 14.54
C LEU A 312 12.66 -15.55 13.28
N ARG A 313 13.81 -16.22 13.33
CA ARG A 313 14.79 -16.25 12.23
C ARG A 313 14.29 -16.86 10.93
N PHE A 314 13.18 -17.60 10.98
CA PHE A 314 12.53 -18.15 9.80
C PHE A 314 11.76 -17.07 9.01
N ALA A 315 11.25 -16.05 9.71
CA ALA A 315 10.41 -15.01 9.14
C ALA A 315 11.22 -13.98 8.35
N ARG A 316 10.56 -13.35 7.39
CA ARG A 316 11.09 -12.28 6.55
C ARG A 316 11.38 -11.06 7.41
N ASP A 317 12.56 -10.47 7.24
CA ASP A 317 12.94 -9.18 7.83
C ASP A 317 13.08 -8.14 6.70
N GLN A 318 11.95 -7.55 6.31
CA GLN A 318 11.84 -6.71 5.11
C GLN A 318 11.19 -5.35 5.42
N SER A 319 11.63 -4.69 6.50
CA SER A 319 11.11 -3.39 6.96
C SER A 319 10.98 -2.33 5.86
N VAL A 320 11.93 -2.26 4.92
CA VAL A 320 11.86 -1.34 3.77
C VAL A 320 10.69 -1.70 2.84
N LYS A 321 10.48 -2.98 2.53
CA LYS A 321 9.35 -3.46 1.72
C LYS A 321 8.02 -3.12 2.40
N TRP A 322 7.89 -3.42 3.69
CA TRP A 322 6.69 -3.12 4.47
C TRP A 322 6.38 -1.62 4.52
N TYR A 323 7.41 -0.81 4.73
CA TYR A 323 7.25 0.65 4.74
C TYR A 323 6.83 1.20 3.38
N THR A 324 7.34 0.63 2.28
CA THR A 324 7.03 1.07 0.92
C THR A 324 5.52 0.99 0.63
N TRP A 325 4.80 -0.02 1.16
CA TRP A 325 3.34 -0.07 1.09
C TRP A 325 2.70 1.17 1.73
N SER A 326 3.04 1.49 2.99
CA SER A 326 2.43 2.62 3.70
C SER A 326 2.72 3.95 3.03
N MET A 327 3.95 4.13 2.53
CA MET A 327 4.44 5.30 1.81
C MET A 327 3.59 5.60 0.58
N THR A 328 3.22 4.57 -0.18
CA THR A 328 2.53 4.73 -1.46
C THR A 328 1.02 4.74 -1.31
N ILE A 329 0.47 4.04 -0.30
CA ILE A 329 -0.97 4.06 0.00
C ILE A 329 -1.41 5.44 0.52
N LEU A 330 -0.62 6.04 1.42
CA LEU A 330 -0.88 7.35 2.03
C LEU A 330 0.17 8.39 1.58
N PRO A 331 0.11 8.88 0.32
CA PRO A 331 1.17 9.71 -0.25
C PRO A 331 1.24 11.13 0.34
N ASN A 332 0.16 11.64 0.93
CA ASN A 332 0.11 12.99 1.46
C ASN A 332 1.03 13.11 2.69
N PRO A 333 1.97 14.08 2.75
CA PRO A 333 2.91 14.23 3.85
C PRO A 333 2.24 14.39 5.22
N LYS A 334 1.01 14.92 5.29
CA LYS A 334 0.24 15.10 6.53
C LYS A 334 -0.01 13.79 7.31
N PHE A 335 0.06 12.63 6.63
CA PHE A 335 -0.22 11.31 7.20
C PHE A 335 1.03 10.57 7.74
N SER A 336 2.06 11.30 8.15
CA SER A 336 3.34 10.73 8.63
C SER A 336 3.16 9.68 9.73
N ASN A 337 2.50 10.04 10.82
CA ASN A 337 2.26 9.12 11.93
C ASN A 337 1.44 7.90 11.52
N TYR A 338 0.50 8.07 10.58
CA TYR A 338 -0.34 6.98 10.09
C TYR A 338 0.45 6.00 9.24
N ARG A 339 1.41 6.47 8.42
CA ARG A 339 2.33 5.59 7.68
C ARG A 339 3.19 4.74 8.62
N ILE A 340 3.69 5.35 9.69
CA ILE A 340 4.48 4.62 10.71
C ILE A 340 3.60 3.54 11.37
N ALA A 341 2.42 3.91 11.88
CA ALA A 341 1.47 2.97 12.48
C ALA A 341 1.07 1.84 11.52
N LEU A 342 0.75 2.19 10.28
CA LEU A 342 0.36 1.23 9.24
C LEU A 342 1.49 0.27 8.87
N THR A 343 2.73 0.74 8.85
CA THR A 343 3.88 -0.14 8.60
C THR A 343 4.02 -1.22 9.67
N LYS A 344 3.74 -0.88 10.94
CA LYS A 344 3.71 -1.86 12.02
C LYS A 344 2.66 -2.94 11.74
N VAL A 345 1.46 -2.55 11.35
CA VAL A 345 0.37 -3.47 10.95
C VAL A 345 0.82 -4.38 9.81
N ILE A 346 1.37 -3.81 8.73
CA ILE A 346 1.83 -4.58 7.57
C ILE A 346 2.94 -5.57 7.95
N SER A 347 3.88 -5.17 8.82
CA SER A 347 4.92 -6.07 9.29
C SER A 347 4.36 -7.29 10.04
N PHE A 348 3.30 -7.12 10.83
CA PHE A 348 2.64 -8.24 11.48
C PHE A 348 1.88 -9.14 10.50
N ILE A 349 1.29 -8.59 9.43
CA ILE A 349 0.64 -9.42 8.40
C ILE A 349 1.67 -10.38 7.80
N TYR A 350 2.83 -9.88 7.34
CA TYR A 350 3.91 -10.73 6.81
C TYR A 350 4.48 -11.71 7.84
N LEU A 351 4.61 -11.27 9.11
CA LEU A 351 5.11 -12.14 10.17
C LEU A 351 4.15 -13.29 10.49
N LEU A 352 2.86 -13.00 10.51
CA LEU A 352 1.81 -13.99 10.72
C LEU A 352 1.78 -14.97 9.55
N ASP A 353 1.80 -14.47 8.31
CA ASP A 353 1.90 -15.28 7.09
C ASP A 353 3.06 -16.30 7.18
N ASP A 354 4.28 -15.85 7.55
CA ASP A 354 5.44 -16.75 7.74
C ASP A 354 5.24 -17.79 8.86
N ILE A 355 4.52 -17.43 9.93
CA ILE A 355 4.20 -18.37 11.01
C ILE A 355 3.26 -19.46 10.50
N TYR A 356 2.23 -19.12 9.73
CA TYR A 356 1.24 -20.07 9.24
C TYR A 356 1.76 -20.95 8.08
N ASP A 357 2.60 -20.39 7.19
CA ASP A 357 3.00 -21.09 5.98
C ASP A 357 4.33 -21.84 6.09
N VAL A 358 5.26 -21.36 6.91
CA VAL A 358 6.65 -21.87 6.92
C VAL A 358 6.98 -22.61 8.22
N SER A 359 6.54 -22.11 9.37
CA SER A 359 7.10 -22.55 10.65
C SER A 359 6.14 -23.35 11.53
N GLY A 360 4.89 -22.93 11.67
CA GLY A 360 3.98 -23.47 12.68
C GLY A 360 3.49 -24.86 12.34
N SER A 361 3.55 -25.79 13.30
CA SER A 361 2.82 -27.06 13.16
C SER A 361 1.31 -26.81 13.28
N LEU A 362 0.47 -27.67 12.68
CA LEU A 362 -0.98 -27.48 12.68
C LEU A 362 -1.57 -27.35 14.10
N ASP A 363 -1.01 -28.07 15.08
CA ASP A 363 -1.40 -27.99 16.49
C ASP A 363 -1.01 -26.63 17.12
N GLU A 364 0.20 -26.14 16.85
CA GLU A 364 0.64 -24.82 17.33
C GLU A 364 -0.17 -23.69 16.69
N LEU A 365 -0.43 -23.78 15.38
CA LEU A 365 -1.29 -22.84 14.67
C LEU A 365 -2.70 -22.84 15.24
N HIS A 366 -3.22 -24.01 15.64
CA HIS A 366 -4.54 -24.10 16.26
C HIS A 366 -4.59 -23.35 17.59
N LEU A 367 -3.58 -23.53 18.43
CA LEU A 367 -3.43 -22.78 19.68
C LEU A 367 -3.28 -21.28 19.44
N PHE A 368 -2.50 -20.89 18.42
CA PHE A 368 -2.28 -19.49 18.08
C PHE A 368 -3.56 -18.82 17.56
N THR A 369 -4.26 -19.44 16.60
CA THR A 369 -5.56 -18.94 16.11
C THR A 369 -6.56 -18.83 17.26
N LYS A 370 -6.57 -19.79 18.19
CA LYS A 370 -7.44 -19.72 19.37
C LYS A 370 -7.11 -18.52 20.25
N ALA A 371 -5.82 -18.28 20.53
CA ALA A 371 -5.40 -17.11 21.31
C ALA A 371 -5.75 -15.78 20.65
N ILE A 372 -5.65 -15.69 19.32
CA ILE A 372 -6.10 -14.51 18.53
C ILE A 372 -7.62 -14.34 18.62
N ASN A 373 -8.39 -15.43 18.53
CA ASN A 373 -9.86 -15.37 18.64
C ASN A 373 -10.33 -14.95 20.05
N GLU A 374 -9.60 -15.31 21.10
CA GLU A 374 -9.87 -14.88 22.47
C GLU A 374 -9.44 -13.42 22.70
N TRP A 375 -8.31 -13.00 22.11
CA TRP A 375 -7.71 -11.66 22.25
C TRP A 375 -7.46 -11.24 23.72
N GLU A 376 -7.13 -12.19 24.59
CA GLU A 376 -6.82 -11.97 26.00
C GLU A 376 -5.33 -12.16 26.31
N ILE A 377 -4.78 -11.31 27.18
CA ILE A 377 -3.36 -11.40 27.58
C ILE A 377 -3.04 -12.78 28.19
N SER A 378 -3.98 -13.39 28.91
CA SER A 378 -3.79 -14.72 29.52
C SER A 378 -3.63 -15.85 28.49
N ALA A 379 -4.03 -15.64 27.23
CA ALA A 379 -3.92 -16.67 26.20
C ALA A 379 -2.45 -17.07 25.91
N ILE A 380 -1.48 -16.20 26.22
CA ILE A 380 -0.05 -16.45 26.03
C ILE A 380 0.46 -17.69 26.76
N ASP A 381 -0.17 -18.07 27.88
CA ASP A 381 0.29 -19.20 28.70
C ASP A 381 0.20 -20.53 27.96
N SER A 382 -0.71 -20.61 26.97
CA SER A 382 -0.94 -21.79 26.14
C SER A 382 -0.04 -21.87 24.91
N LEU A 383 0.70 -20.80 24.57
CA LEU A 383 1.45 -20.71 23.32
C LEU A 383 2.91 -21.16 23.46
N PRO A 384 3.56 -21.64 22.40
CA PRO A 384 5.02 -21.75 22.32
C PRO A 384 5.70 -20.40 22.53
N PHE A 385 6.93 -20.40 23.06
CA PHE A 385 7.63 -19.16 23.44
C PHE A 385 7.71 -18.12 22.31
N TYR A 386 8.08 -18.54 21.09
CA TYR A 386 8.21 -17.64 19.95
C TYR A 386 6.87 -16.99 19.55
N MET A 387 5.78 -17.74 19.62
CA MET A 387 4.42 -17.26 19.38
C MET A 387 3.94 -16.29 20.46
N ARG A 388 4.37 -16.45 21.73
CA ARG A 388 4.04 -15.50 22.81
C ARG A 388 4.57 -14.10 22.52
N ILE A 389 5.82 -14.02 22.04
CA ILE A 389 6.47 -12.74 21.74
C ILE A 389 5.74 -12.06 20.58
N CYS A 390 5.43 -12.81 19.52
CA CYS A 390 4.66 -12.32 18.38
C CYS A 390 3.26 -11.81 18.81
N TYR A 391 2.52 -12.62 19.55
CA TYR A 391 1.20 -12.27 20.06
C TYR A 391 1.22 -11.00 20.91
N MET A 392 2.15 -10.91 21.87
CA MET A 392 2.26 -9.76 22.76
C MET A 392 2.62 -8.49 22.00
N ALA A 393 3.51 -8.58 21.00
CA ALA A 393 3.89 -7.46 20.16
C ALA A 393 2.70 -6.98 19.29
N LEU A 394 1.94 -7.90 18.71
CA LEU A 394 0.71 -7.61 17.95
C LEU A 394 -0.36 -6.95 18.83
N TYR A 395 -0.60 -7.52 20.02
CA TYR A 395 -1.56 -7.01 21.00
C TYR A 395 -1.21 -5.58 21.43
N ASN A 396 0.04 -5.34 21.81
CA ASN A 396 0.51 -4.02 22.23
C ASN A 396 0.43 -2.99 21.10
N THR A 397 0.83 -3.37 19.88
CA THR A 397 0.75 -2.48 18.71
C THR A 397 -0.69 -2.11 18.35
N THR A 398 -1.60 -3.07 18.41
CA THR A 398 -3.03 -2.82 18.14
C THR A 398 -3.63 -1.88 19.19
N ASN A 399 -3.26 -2.04 20.46
CA ASN A 399 -3.65 -1.14 21.53
C ASN A 399 -3.04 0.27 21.38
N GLU A 400 -1.78 0.38 20.96
CA GLU A 400 -1.14 1.66 20.65
C GLU A 400 -1.92 2.43 19.57
N ILE A 401 -2.28 1.75 18.47
CA ILE A 401 -3.07 2.34 17.38
C ILE A 401 -4.48 2.71 17.87
N THR A 402 -5.10 1.84 18.67
CA THR A 402 -6.41 2.12 19.28
C THR A 402 -6.37 3.40 20.12
N GLN A 403 -5.33 3.57 20.94
CA GLN A 403 -5.14 4.79 21.74
C GLN A 403 -4.90 6.02 20.87
N MET A 404 -4.14 5.89 19.78
CA MET A 404 -3.93 6.96 18.80
C MET A 404 -5.26 7.44 18.21
N VAL A 405 -6.07 6.52 17.69
CA VAL A 405 -7.39 6.82 17.10
C VAL A 405 -8.32 7.42 18.15
N PHE A 406 -8.36 6.88 19.36
CA PHE A 406 -9.21 7.40 20.43
C PHE A 406 -8.82 8.83 20.85
N LYS A 407 -7.52 9.11 20.92
CA LYS A 407 -7.01 10.43 21.27
C LYS A 407 -7.32 11.48 20.20
N GLU A 408 -7.19 11.12 18.93
CA GLU A 408 -7.37 12.05 17.82
C GLU A 408 -8.84 12.24 17.43
N HIS A 409 -9.63 11.16 17.45
CA HIS A 409 -10.99 11.15 16.89
C HIS A 409 -12.09 10.84 17.92
N GLY A 410 -11.73 10.50 19.17
CA GLY A 410 -12.69 10.13 20.22
C GLY A 410 -13.36 8.77 20.01
N TRP A 411 -12.90 7.98 19.02
CA TRP A 411 -13.48 6.68 18.66
C TRP A 411 -12.60 5.54 19.18
N ASN A 412 -13.21 4.49 19.74
CA ASN A 412 -12.48 3.28 20.13
C ASN A 412 -12.61 2.21 19.03
N PRO A 413 -11.58 1.97 18.20
CA PRO A 413 -11.65 1.01 17.11
C PRO A 413 -11.32 -0.43 17.51
N LEU A 414 -11.00 -0.71 18.78
CA LEU A 414 -10.41 -1.98 19.21
C LEU A 414 -11.18 -3.20 18.71
N ASN A 415 -12.51 -3.20 18.87
CA ASN A 415 -13.34 -4.34 18.46
C ASN A 415 -13.28 -4.59 16.94
N SER A 416 -13.26 -3.54 16.12
CA SER A 416 -13.19 -3.67 14.67
C SER A 416 -11.79 -4.11 14.21
N LEU A 417 -10.73 -3.55 14.81
CA LEU A 417 -9.34 -3.95 14.52
C LEU A 417 -9.09 -5.41 14.89
N THR A 418 -9.52 -5.83 16.08
CA THR A 418 -9.38 -7.22 16.55
C THR A 418 -10.15 -8.21 15.67
N ARG A 419 -11.38 -7.89 15.29
CA ARG A 419 -12.15 -8.70 14.31
C ARG A 419 -11.42 -8.86 12.99
N SER A 420 -10.74 -7.82 12.50
CA SER A 420 -9.97 -7.91 11.26
C SER A 420 -8.77 -8.87 11.37
N TRP A 421 -8.04 -8.84 12.51
CA TRP A 421 -6.97 -9.80 12.79
C TRP A 421 -7.48 -11.24 12.93
N ILE A 422 -8.61 -11.40 13.63
CA ILE A 422 -9.32 -12.68 13.76
C ILE A 422 -9.69 -13.24 12.39
N ALA A 423 -10.26 -12.43 11.51
CA ALA A 423 -10.62 -12.86 10.16
C ALA A 423 -9.39 -13.32 9.36
N LEU A 424 -8.29 -12.56 9.44
CA LEU A 424 -7.02 -12.91 8.78
C LEU A 424 -6.45 -14.25 9.27
N CYS A 425 -6.27 -14.41 10.59
CA CYS A 425 -5.70 -15.63 11.16
C CYS A 425 -6.60 -16.87 10.98
N ASN A 426 -7.93 -16.69 10.91
CA ASN A 426 -8.84 -17.78 10.56
C ASN A 426 -8.71 -18.16 9.08
N ALA A 427 -8.51 -17.19 8.18
CA ALA A 427 -8.27 -17.46 6.76
C ALA A 427 -6.94 -18.20 6.54
N PHE A 428 -5.86 -17.79 7.21
CA PHE A 428 -4.59 -18.52 7.19
C PHE A 428 -4.73 -19.95 7.74
N MET A 429 -5.50 -20.14 8.82
CA MET A 429 -5.78 -21.48 9.35
C MET A 429 -6.54 -22.37 8.36
N VAL A 430 -7.42 -21.80 7.53
CA VAL A 430 -8.11 -22.55 6.46
C VAL A 430 -7.10 -23.01 5.40
N GLU A 431 -6.20 -22.13 4.96
CA GLU A 431 -5.13 -22.44 4.02
C GLU A 431 -4.18 -23.50 4.58
N ALA A 432 -3.71 -23.35 5.82
CA ALA A 432 -2.87 -24.33 6.49
C ALA A 432 -3.53 -25.72 6.58
N LYS A 433 -4.86 -25.78 6.76
CA LYS A 433 -5.61 -27.04 6.76
C LYS A 433 -5.72 -27.65 5.36
N TRP A 434 -5.98 -26.84 4.33
CA TRP A 434 -5.98 -27.32 2.95
C TRP A 434 -4.61 -27.93 2.60
N PHE A 435 -3.54 -27.22 2.97
CA PHE A 435 -2.18 -27.66 2.76
C PHE A 435 -1.85 -28.96 3.50
N ALA A 436 -2.11 -29.03 4.81
CA ALA A 436 -1.80 -30.21 5.64
C ALA A 436 -2.49 -31.51 5.18
N HIS A 437 -3.65 -31.40 4.50
CA HIS A 437 -4.40 -32.55 3.99
C HIS A 437 -4.25 -32.75 2.47
N SER A 438 -3.36 -32.00 1.81
CA SER A 438 -3.22 -31.98 0.34
C SER A 438 -4.56 -31.79 -0.38
N HIS A 439 -5.45 -31.01 0.23
CA HIS A 439 -6.76 -30.69 -0.31
C HIS A 439 -6.63 -29.48 -1.22
N VAL A 440 -6.94 -29.65 -2.50
CA VAL A 440 -7.09 -28.51 -3.42
C VAL A 440 -8.56 -28.11 -3.40
N PRO A 441 -8.90 -26.92 -2.87
CA PRO A 441 -10.27 -26.43 -2.83
C PRO A 441 -10.78 -26.05 -4.23
N MET A 442 -12.08 -25.80 -4.33
CA MET A 442 -12.64 -25.18 -5.53
C MET A 442 -12.09 -23.75 -5.69
N ALA A 443 -11.89 -23.28 -6.91
CA ALA A 443 -11.35 -21.97 -7.25
C ALA A 443 -12.14 -20.82 -6.60
N ASP A 444 -13.47 -20.93 -6.57
CA ASP A 444 -14.34 -19.95 -5.91
C ASP A 444 -14.21 -19.98 -4.37
N ASP A 445 -14.02 -21.16 -3.76
CA ASP A 445 -13.77 -21.29 -2.32
C ASP A 445 -12.40 -20.73 -1.95
N TYR A 446 -11.38 -21.07 -2.73
CA TYR A 446 -10.04 -20.52 -2.61
C TYR A 446 -10.09 -19.00 -2.69
N MET A 447 -10.75 -18.43 -3.71
CA MET A 447 -10.78 -16.99 -3.89
C MET A 447 -11.50 -16.28 -2.73
N ARG A 448 -12.59 -16.85 -2.20
CA ARG A 448 -13.27 -16.30 -1.01
C ARG A 448 -12.33 -16.22 0.18
N ASN A 449 -11.60 -17.29 0.48
CA ASN A 449 -10.62 -17.27 1.57
C ASN A 449 -9.43 -16.35 1.26
N GLY A 450 -8.92 -16.42 0.04
CA GLY A 450 -7.80 -15.68 -0.51
C GLY A 450 -7.94 -14.15 -0.42
N THR A 451 -9.17 -13.64 -0.56
CA THR A 451 -9.45 -12.21 -0.33
C THR A 451 -9.34 -11.76 1.13
N SER A 452 -9.45 -12.69 2.08
CA SER A 452 -9.25 -12.43 3.50
C SER A 452 -7.80 -12.68 3.92
N SER A 453 -7.19 -13.76 3.45
CA SER A 453 -5.80 -14.14 3.78
C SER A 453 -4.75 -13.18 3.20
N CYS A 454 -5.08 -12.41 2.15
CA CYS A 454 -4.11 -11.45 1.57
C CYS A 454 -3.81 -10.22 2.45
N GLY A 455 -4.49 -10.05 3.59
CA GLY A 455 -4.24 -8.96 4.54
C GLY A 455 -4.74 -7.57 4.14
N VAL A 456 -5.15 -7.34 2.89
CA VAL A 456 -5.70 -6.05 2.42
C VAL A 456 -6.86 -5.54 3.28
N PRO A 457 -7.86 -6.37 3.68
CA PRO A 457 -8.94 -5.89 4.54
C PRO A 457 -8.43 -5.37 5.88
N VAL A 458 -7.41 -5.99 6.47
CA VAL A 458 -6.80 -5.54 7.73
C VAL A 458 -6.12 -4.17 7.54
N VAL A 459 -5.33 -4.01 6.48
CA VAL A 459 -4.64 -2.75 6.19
C VAL A 459 -5.65 -1.61 5.99
N LEU A 460 -6.69 -1.84 5.18
CA LEU A 460 -7.71 -0.83 4.91
C LEU A 460 -8.56 -0.53 6.17
N MET A 461 -8.86 -1.52 7.02
CA MET A 461 -9.53 -1.31 8.31
C MET A 461 -8.74 -0.35 9.20
N HIS A 462 -7.42 -0.55 9.30
CA HIS A 462 -6.57 0.34 10.08
C HIS A 462 -6.51 1.75 9.48
N ILE A 463 -6.41 1.88 8.16
CA ILE A 463 -6.41 3.20 7.49
C ILE A 463 -7.72 3.95 7.75
N PHE A 464 -8.87 3.28 7.63
CA PHE A 464 -10.18 3.90 7.86
C PHE A 464 -10.25 4.59 9.23
N PHE A 465 -9.83 3.88 10.29
CA PHE A 465 -9.82 4.44 11.64
C PHE A 465 -8.73 5.48 11.87
N LEU A 466 -7.52 5.28 11.32
CA LEU A 466 -6.43 6.27 11.41
C LEU A 466 -6.85 7.61 10.78
N LEU A 467 -7.52 7.58 9.62
CA LEU A 467 -8.01 8.78 8.96
C LEU A 467 -9.13 9.47 9.77
N GLY A 468 -10.01 8.71 10.41
CA GLY A 468 -11.06 9.20 11.31
C GLY A 468 -12.18 10.03 10.66
N GLN A 469 -12.10 10.27 9.35
CA GLN A 469 -13.06 11.08 8.61
C GLN A 469 -14.36 10.32 8.38
N GLY A 470 -15.47 10.82 8.94
CA GLY A 470 -16.79 10.23 8.75
C GLY A 470 -17.04 8.97 9.59
N LEU A 471 -16.39 8.83 10.74
CA LEU A 471 -16.65 7.73 11.68
C LEU A 471 -18.07 7.81 12.24
N THR A 472 -18.91 6.88 11.80
CA THR A 472 -20.26 6.64 12.30
C THR A 472 -20.45 5.13 12.47
N HIS A 473 -21.41 4.70 13.30
CA HIS A 473 -21.71 3.28 13.43
C HIS A 473 -22.10 2.64 12.10
N ASP A 474 -22.84 3.35 11.25
CA ASP A 474 -23.26 2.85 9.93
C ASP A 474 -22.06 2.66 8.99
N ASN A 475 -21.14 3.63 8.95
CA ASN A 475 -19.94 3.52 8.12
C ASN A 475 -18.98 2.44 8.63
N VAL A 476 -18.89 2.24 9.95
CA VAL A 476 -18.12 1.14 10.54
C VAL A 476 -18.73 -0.22 10.20
N ASN A 477 -20.06 -0.37 10.32
CA ASN A 477 -20.75 -1.61 9.95
C ASN A 477 -20.58 -1.90 8.45
N LEU A 478 -20.67 -0.87 7.61
CA LEU A 478 -20.39 -1.00 6.18
C LEU A 478 -18.94 -1.47 5.97
N MET A 479 -17.95 -0.83 6.62
CA MET A 479 -16.54 -1.22 6.55
C MET A 479 -16.31 -2.70 6.94
N GLU A 480 -16.95 -3.16 8.02
CA GLU A 480 -16.86 -4.55 8.50
C GLU A 480 -17.51 -5.58 7.56
N SER A 481 -18.40 -5.16 6.65
CA SER A 481 -18.98 -6.03 5.62
C SER A 481 -18.05 -6.28 4.42
N TYR A 482 -16.89 -5.63 4.39
CA TYR A 482 -15.94 -5.64 3.26
C TYR A 482 -16.58 -5.29 1.91
N PRO A 483 -17.07 -4.04 1.74
CA PRO A 483 -17.66 -3.58 0.49
C PRO A 483 -16.68 -3.72 -0.67
N LYS A 484 -17.20 -3.59 -1.90
CA LYS A 484 -16.39 -3.70 -3.13
C LYS A 484 -15.19 -2.77 -3.15
N LEU A 485 -15.26 -1.61 -2.50
CA LEU A 485 -14.14 -0.70 -2.33
C LEU A 485 -12.92 -1.34 -1.63
N ILE A 486 -13.14 -2.33 -0.77
CA ILE A 486 -12.11 -3.10 -0.03
C ILE A 486 -11.86 -4.45 -0.71
N SER A 487 -12.91 -5.18 -1.07
CA SER A 487 -12.77 -6.53 -1.61
C SER A 487 -12.15 -6.53 -3.00
N SER A 488 -12.33 -5.46 -3.80
CA SER A 488 -11.74 -5.38 -5.14
C SER A 488 -10.22 -5.23 -5.10
N PRO A 489 -9.61 -4.30 -4.32
CA PRO A 489 -8.17 -4.29 -4.09
C PRO A 489 -7.63 -5.62 -3.53
N ALA A 490 -8.37 -6.26 -2.60
CA ALA A 490 -7.99 -7.55 -2.03
C ALA A 490 -7.93 -8.66 -3.10
N LYS A 491 -8.94 -8.70 -3.98
CA LYS A 491 -9.00 -9.62 -5.12
C LYS A 491 -7.90 -9.34 -6.14
N ILE A 492 -7.63 -8.07 -6.44
CA ILE A 492 -6.52 -7.67 -7.32
C ILE A 492 -5.20 -8.15 -6.75
N LEU A 493 -4.95 -7.96 -5.45
CA LEU A 493 -3.73 -8.40 -4.80
C LEU A 493 -3.56 -9.92 -4.90
N ARG A 494 -4.55 -10.68 -4.39
CA ARG A 494 -4.47 -12.15 -4.36
C ARG A 494 -4.28 -12.74 -5.76
N LEU A 495 -5.04 -12.26 -6.75
CA LEU A 495 -4.90 -12.76 -8.12
C LEU A 495 -3.54 -12.41 -8.75
N TRP A 496 -2.96 -11.25 -8.44
CA TRP A 496 -1.63 -10.89 -8.95
C TRP A 496 -0.52 -11.69 -8.29
N ASP A 497 -0.64 -11.93 -6.99
CA ASP A 497 0.27 -12.76 -6.21
C ASP A 497 0.29 -14.18 -6.79
N ASP A 498 -0.89 -14.79 -6.93
CA ASP A 498 -1.08 -16.14 -7.48
C ASP A 498 -0.76 -16.26 -8.98
N LEU A 499 -0.76 -15.14 -9.71
CA LEU A 499 -0.32 -15.10 -11.12
C LEU A 499 1.21 -15.12 -11.24
N GLY A 500 1.88 -14.67 -10.18
CA GLY A 500 3.33 -14.54 -10.09
C GLY A 500 4.07 -15.87 -10.28
N SER A 501 5.34 -15.76 -10.60
CA SER A 501 6.26 -16.89 -10.76
C SER A 501 7.23 -17.01 -9.59
N ALA A 502 6.80 -16.56 -8.39
CA ALA A 502 7.62 -16.58 -7.19
C ALA A 502 8.01 -18.03 -6.84
N LYS A 503 9.26 -18.40 -7.12
CA LYS A 503 9.86 -19.70 -6.75
C LYS A 503 10.46 -19.67 -5.35
N ASP A 504 10.69 -18.46 -4.82
CA ASP A 504 11.55 -18.18 -3.67
C ASP A 504 10.83 -18.12 -2.31
N GLU A 505 9.60 -18.64 -2.25
CA GLU A 505 8.84 -18.92 -1.03
C GLU A 505 9.62 -19.62 0.11
N LYS A 506 10.80 -20.24 -0.09
CA LYS A 506 11.28 -21.39 0.75
C LYS A 506 10.24 -22.52 0.96
N GLN A 507 9.02 -22.33 0.48
CA GLN A 507 7.87 -23.23 0.48
C GLN A 507 8.07 -24.35 -0.54
N ASN A 508 9.17 -24.43 -1.29
CA ASN A 508 9.46 -25.52 -2.24
C ASN A 508 8.30 -25.85 -3.22
N GLY A 509 7.48 -24.87 -3.60
CA GLY A 509 6.30 -25.05 -4.47
C GLY A 509 5.09 -25.68 -3.78
N PHE A 510 4.96 -25.47 -2.46
CA PHE A 510 3.89 -26.01 -1.62
C PHE A 510 2.87 -24.96 -1.17
N ASP A 511 2.81 -23.79 -1.82
CA ASP A 511 1.72 -22.82 -1.64
C ASP A 511 0.55 -23.14 -2.58
N GLY A 512 -0.68 -22.98 -2.09
CA GLY A 512 -1.86 -23.11 -2.96
C GLY A 512 -2.05 -21.82 -3.74
N SER A 513 -2.30 -21.90 -5.05
CA SER A 513 -2.60 -20.75 -5.90
C SER A 513 -3.97 -20.85 -6.56
N TYR A 514 -4.65 -19.73 -6.79
CA TYR A 514 -5.90 -19.70 -7.56
C TYR A 514 -5.73 -20.33 -8.95
N LEU A 515 -4.57 -20.11 -9.59
CA LEU A 515 -4.26 -20.66 -10.92
C LEU A 515 -4.29 -22.19 -10.91
N GLU A 516 -3.73 -22.83 -9.88
CA GLU A 516 -3.78 -24.28 -9.71
C GLU A 516 -5.20 -24.80 -9.51
N CYS A 517 -5.96 -24.17 -8.60
CA CYS A 517 -7.38 -24.51 -8.38
C CYS A 517 -8.19 -24.44 -9.68
N PHE A 518 -8.04 -23.35 -10.44
CA PHE A 518 -8.74 -23.14 -11.70
C PHE A 518 -8.37 -24.17 -12.76
N MET A 519 -7.08 -24.48 -12.91
CA MET A 519 -6.62 -25.50 -13.87
C MET A 519 -7.10 -26.90 -13.50
N LYS A 520 -7.19 -27.22 -12.20
CA LYS A 520 -7.72 -28.50 -11.73
C LYS A 520 -9.20 -28.69 -12.07
N GLU A 521 -9.99 -27.62 -11.93
CA GLU A 521 -11.41 -27.62 -12.34
C GLU A 521 -11.59 -27.64 -13.86
N ASN A 522 -10.63 -27.08 -14.59
CA ASN A 522 -10.67 -26.92 -16.04
C ASN A 522 -9.50 -27.66 -16.71
N PRO A 523 -9.47 -29.01 -16.68
CA PRO A 523 -8.30 -29.80 -17.10
C PRO A 523 -7.94 -29.67 -18.59
N TYR A 524 -8.86 -29.14 -19.40
CA TYR A 524 -8.65 -28.87 -20.83
C TYR A 524 -8.13 -27.45 -21.11
N CYS A 525 -8.04 -26.58 -20.10
CA CYS A 525 -7.50 -25.23 -20.24
C CYS A 525 -5.96 -25.28 -20.28
N SER A 526 -5.37 -24.58 -21.26
CA SER A 526 -3.92 -24.41 -21.28
C SER A 526 -3.47 -23.49 -20.14
N GLY A 527 -2.19 -23.59 -19.74
CA GLY A 527 -1.63 -22.68 -18.73
C GLY A 527 -1.73 -21.20 -19.16
N GLN A 528 -1.56 -20.92 -20.46
CA GLN A 528 -1.78 -19.56 -20.98
C GLN A 528 -3.25 -19.14 -20.89
N GLY A 529 -4.19 -20.02 -21.24
CA GLY A 529 -5.63 -19.72 -21.12
C GLY A 529 -6.05 -19.46 -19.68
N ALA A 530 -5.44 -20.16 -18.71
CA ALA A 530 -5.68 -19.93 -17.29
C ALA A 530 -5.12 -18.57 -16.84
N ARG A 531 -3.91 -18.20 -17.30
CA ARG A 531 -3.34 -16.86 -17.06
C ARG A 531 -4.18 -15.74 -17.66
N ASP A 532 -4.66 -15.93 -18.90
CA ASP A 532 -5.55 -14.97 -19.57
C ASP A 532 -6.87 -14.80 -18.81
N HIS A 533 -7.41 -15.90 -18.25
CA HIS A 533 -8.59 -15.86 -17.39
C HIS A 533 -8.35 -15.06 -16.11
N VAL A 534 -7.22 -15.27 -15.41
CA VAL A 534 -6.83 -14.50 -14.22
C VAL A 534 -6.66 -13.01 -14.54
N MET A 535 -6.00 -12.68 -15.65
CA MET A 535 -5.86 -11.29 -16.12
C MET A 535 -7.21 -10.63 -16.41
N LEU A 536 -8.16 -11.37 -16.98
CA LEU A 536 -9.53 -10.90 -17.16
C LEU A 536 -10.24 -10.65 -15.81
N MET A 537 -10.01 -11.50 -14.80
CA MET A 537 -10.56 -11.30 -13.46
C MET A 537 -9.97 -10.06 -12.78
N ILE A 538 -8.67 -9.81 -12.92
CA ILE A 538 -7.99 -8.60 -12.43
C ILE A 538 -8.61 -7.37 -13.11
N SER A 539 -8.76 -7.40 -14.44
CA SER A 539 -9.39 -6.31 -15.21
C SER A 539 -10.81 -6.00 -14.71
N LYS A 540 -11.64 -7.02 -14.49
CA LYS A 540 -12.99 -6.86 -13.92
C LYS A 540 -12.97 -6.29 -12.50
N ALA A 541 -12.02 -6.71 -11.65
CA ALA A 541 -11.88 -6.18 -10.30
C ALA A 541 -11.49 -4.69 -10.31
N TRP A 542 -10.69 -4.26 -11.30
CA TRP A 542 -10.41 -2.83 -11.54
C TRP A 542 -11.66 -2.06 -12.01
N GLU A 543 -12.46 -2.62 -12.92
CA GLU A 543 -13.74 -2.01 -13.33
C GLU A 543 -14.69 -1.84 -12.13
N GLU A 544 -14.76 -2.85 -11.24
CA GLU A 544 -15.53 -2.76 -9.98
C GLU A 544 -14.98 -1.68 -9.04
N LEU A 545 -13.66 -1.66 -8.80
CA LEU A 545 -13.02 -0.65 -7.95
C LEU A 545 -13.25 0.76 -8.48
N ASN A 546 -13.12 0.98 -9.78
CA ASN A 546 -13.38 2.27 -10.42
C ASN A 546 -14.82 2.72 -10.19
N ARG A 547 -15.78 1.79 -10.32
CA ARG A 547 -17.20 2.08 -10.09
C ARG A 547 -17.46 2.56 -8.67
N GLU A 548 -16.86 1.89 -7.68
CA GLU A 548 -16.94 2.31 -6.28
C GLU A 548 -16.29 3.68 -6.04
N CYS A 549 -15.09 3.89 -6.60
CA CYS A 549 -14.34 5.13 -6.45
C CYS A 549 -15.08 6.34 -7.04
N PHE A 550 -15.77 6.17 -8.17
CA PHE A 550 -16.39 7.28 -8.88
C PHE A 550 -17.86 7.51 -8.51
N PHE A 551 -18.61 6.47 -8.14
CA PHE A 551 -20.08 6.58 -8.04
C PHE A 551 -20.67 6.17 -6.68
N TYR A 552 -20.05 5.28 -5.91
CA TYR A 552 -20.68 4.66 -4.73
C TYR A 552 -19.96 4.89 -3.40
N SER A 553 -18.85 5.62 -3.40
CA SER A 553 -18.05 5.88 -2.20
C SER A 553 -18.45 7.14 -1.41
N SER A 554 -19.71 7.58 -1.49
CA SER A 554 -20.20 8.75 -0.75
C SER A 554 -20.20 8.55 0.78
N SER A 555 -20.20 7.30 1.24
CA SER A 555 -20.10 6.95 2.66
C SER A 555 -18.67 7.01 3.22
N PHE A 556 -17.66 7.19 2.35
CA PHE A 556 -16.25 7.21 2.72
C PHE A 556 -15.58 8.52 2.32
N SER A 557 -14.54 8.92 3.06
CA SER A 557 -13.77 10.11 2.72
C SER A 557 -12.97 9.93 1.42
N GLN A 558 -12.64 11.04 0.77
CA GLN A 558 -11.80 11.02 -0.43
C GLN A 558 -10.40 10.45 -0.14
N ASP A 559 -9.81 10.78 1.01
CA ASP A 559 -8.52 10.25 1.45
C ASP A 559 -8.58 8.71 1.59
N PHE A 560 -9.67 8.15 2.13
CA PHE A 560 -9.84 6.70 2.26
C PHE A 560 -10.02 6.01 0.91
N VAL A 561 -10.84 6.56 0.03
CA VAL A 561 -11.04 6.01 -1.33
C VAL A 561 -9.74 6.03 -2.12
N LEU A 562 -8.96 7.12 -2.01
CA LEU A 562 -7.64 7.20 -2.62
C LEU A 562 -6.68 6.14 -2.04
N ALA A 563 -6.74 5.87 -0.74
CA ALA A 563 -5.96 4.79 -0.12
C ALA A 563 -6.35 3.40 -0.68
N CYS A 564 -7.64 3.11 -0.87
CA CYS A 564 -8.11 1.88 -1.51
C CYS A 564 -7.60 1.76 -2.96
N LEU A 565 -7.63 2.86 -3.72
CA LEU A 565 -7.12 2.91 -5.07
C LEU A 565 -5.59 2.71 -5.11
N ASN A 566 -4.85 3.37 -4.22
CA ASN A 566 -3.40 3.23 -4.13
C ASN A 566 -2.96 1.84 -3.64
N MET A 567 -3.76 1.18 -2.80
CA MET A 567 -3.57 -0.23 -2.45
C MET A 567 -3.53 -1.08 -3.72
N ALA A 568 -4.53 -0.95 -4.60
CA ALA A 568 -4.57 -1.69 -5.87
C ALA A 568 -3.41 -1.32 -6.82
N ARG A 569 -3.03 -0.03 -6.90
CA ARG A 569 -1.89 0.44 -7.71
C ARG A 569 -0.54 -0.14 -7.26
N MET A 570 -0.38 -0.39 -5.95
CA MET A 570 0.87 -0.90 -5.39
C MET A 570 1.07 -2.40 -5.68
N VAL A 571 0.00 -3.16 -5.90
CA VAL A 571 0.06 -4.62 -6.13
C VAL A 571 1.06 -4.99 -7.21
N LYS A 572 0.96 -4.41 -8.42
CA LYS A 572 1.86 -4.74 -9.52
C LYS A 572 3.33 -4.48 -9.16
N VAL A 573 3.61 -3.42 -8.39
CA VAL A 573 4.98 -3.09 -7.94
C VAL A 573 5.51 -4.15 -6.97
N MET A 574 4.65 -4.73 -6.13
CA MET A 574 5.02 -5.69 -5.10
C MET A 574 5.11 -7.14 -5.56
N TYR A 575 4.41 -7.49 -6.63
CA TYR A 575 4.22 -8.89 -7.06
C TYR A 575 4.63 -9.17 -8.51
N THR A 576 5.34 -8.24 -9.17
CA THR A 576 5.96 -8.51 -10.48
C THR A 576 7.40 -8.96 -10.30
N TYR A 577 7.61 -10.27 -10.31
CA TYR A 577 8.92 -10.90 -10.24
C TYR A 577 9.55 -11.05 -11.63
N ASP A 578 10.88 -10.91 -11.72
CA ASP A 578 11.64 -11.28 -12.92
C ASP A 578 12.07 -12.75 -12.91
N ASP A 579 12.76 -13.18 -13.96
CA ASP A 579 13.25 -14.55 -14.11
C ASP A 579 14.25 -14.94 -13.00
N GLU A 580 14.91 -13.95 -12.38
CA GLU A 580 15.85 -14.10 -11.26
C GLU A 580 15.17 -14.02 -9.89
N GLN A 581 13.82 -14.00 -9.84
CA GLN A 581 13.03 -13.90 -8.61
C GLN A 581 13.22 -12.59 -7.83
N LYS A 582 13.67 -11.54 -8.52
CA LYS A 582 13.78 -10.19 -7.97
C LYS A 582 12.52 -9.40 -8.28
N LEU A 583 12.34 -8.31 -7.53
CA LEU A 583 11.24 -7.36 -7.71
C LEU A 583 11.79 -6.06 -8.32
N PRO A 584 12.12 -6.02 -9.62
CA PRO A 584 12.80 -4.87 -10.24
C PRO A 584 11.97 -3.59 -10.13
N LEU A 585 10.63 -3.67 -10.22
CA LEU A 585 9.75 -2.51 -10.04
C LEU A 585 9.78 -1.98 -8.61
N LEU A 586 9.82 -2.86 -7.61
CA LEU A 586 9.94 -2.46 -6.21
C LEU A 586 11.30 -1.84 -5.93
N GLU A 587 12.38 -2.46 -6.42
CA GLU A 587 13.74 -1.92 -6.29
C GLU A 587 13.85 -0.54 -6.94
N GLU A 588 13.32 -0.36 -8.15
CA GLU A 588 13.27 0.94 -8.81
C GLU A 588 12.43 1.94 -7.99
N CYS A 589 11.28 1.54 -7.48
CA CYS A 589 10.41 2.39 -6.64
C CYS A 589 11.14 2.86 -5.37
N ILE A 590 11.77 1.94 -4.63
CA ILE A 590 12.58 2.24 -3.43
C ILE A 590 13.75 3.16 -3.81
N ASN A 591 14.46 2.84 -4.89
CA ASN A 591 15.59 3.65 -5.33
C ASN A 591 15.17 5.06 -5.74
N LEU A 592 14.06 5.22 -6.45
CA LEU A 592 13.60 6.53 -6.89
C LEU A 592 13.04 7.35 -5.73
N LEU A 593 12.19 6.74 -4.88
CA LEU A 593 11.41 7.45 -3.88
C LEU A 593 12.11 7.60 -2.54
N LEU A 594 13.00 6.66 -2.16
CA LEU A 594 13.64 6.66 -0.84
C LEU A 594 15.15 6.96 -0.90
N LEU A 595 15.89 6.38 -1.85
CA LEU A 595 17.36 6.37 -1.79
C LEU A 595 18.05 7.34 -2.77
N GLY A 596 17.46 7.57 -3.93
CA GLY A 596 18.07 8.29 -5.03
C GLY A 596 18.14 9.80 -4.80
N LYS A 597 19.22 10.43 -5.26
CA LYS A 597 19.33 11.89 -5.29
C LYS A 597 18.43 12.46 -6.39
N VAL A 598 17.77 13.58 -6.09
CA VAL A 598 16.84 14.27 -7.00
C VAL A 598 17.57 14.93 -8.16
#